data_AF-A0A6A5BQU4-F1
#
_entry.id   AF-A0A6A5BQU4-F1
#
_cell.length_a   1.000
_cell.length_b   1.000
_cell.length_c   1.000
_cell.angle_alpha   90.00
_cell.angle_beta   90.00
_cell.angle_gamma   90.00
#
_symmetry.space_group_name_H-M   'P 1'
#
loop_
_entity.id
_entity.type
_entity.pdbx_description
1 polymer ?
#
loop_
_entity_poly.entity_id
_entity_poly.type
_entity_poly.pdbx_seq_one_letter_code
_entity_poly.pdbx_strand_id
1 'polypeptide(L)'
;MLQNNNTPQQLLQEVDANISFPQEEEKVLAFWKDIDAFKTSVKMSEGKKPYSFYDGPPFATGRFGWDCHGLPIEFEIEKILKREMIESQKLLSEEDMKDEQKVKEKIASMTLSRADIENYGIARYNEKCESIVMKYASDWEEIITRLGRWIDFKNDYKTMNFSFMESVWWVFKQLWDKGLVYKGVRVMPYSTGCTTPLSNFEVAQGYKDVQDTAITVAFPIITNDERFKDTSFWLGPLHHGLCQVTWLSVSMKTLTM
;
A
#
# COMPACT_ATOMS: atom_id res chain seq x y z
N MET A 1 -3.50 48.46 64.46
CA MET A 1 -3.00 47.07 64.40
C MET A 1 -3.39 46.48 63.05
N LEU A 2 -2.36 46.11 62.28
CA LEU A 2 -2.30 45.18 61.14
C LEU A 2 -3.34 45.30 60.02
N GLN A 3 -2.92 45.97 58.94
CA GLN A 3 -3.40 45.74 57.57
C GLN A 3 -2.97 44.33 57.15
N ASN A 4 -3.92 43.48 56.76
CA ASN A 4 -3.65 42.19 56.11
C ASN A 4 -4.38 42.15 54.77
N ASN A 5 -3.86 42.90 53.79
CA ASN A 5 -4.21 42.75 52.39
C ASN A 5 -3.06 42.02 51.72
N ASN A 6 -3.15 40.69 51.56
CA ASN A 6 -2.33 39.92 50.64
C ASN A 6 -2.95 38.53 50.44
N THR A 7 -4.08 38.47 49.74
CA THR A 7 -4.44 37.29 48.97
C THR A 7 -3.88 37.50 47.56
N PRO A 8 -2.94 36.69 47.06
CA PRO A 8 -2.59 36.71 45.67
C PRO A 8 -3.76 36.07 44.90
N GLN A 9 -4.77 36.87 44.55
CA GLN A 9 -5.62 36.55 43.42
C GLN A 9 -4.70 36.60 42.20
N GLN A 10 -4.16 35.44 41.82
CA GLN A 10 -3.60 35.27 40.48
C GLN A 10 -4.70 35.71 39.52
N LEU A 11 -4.52 36.89 38.93
CA LEU A 11 -5.35 37.40 37.85
C LEU A 11 -5.32 36.34 36.75
N LEU A 12 -6.38 35.56 36.64
CA LEU A 12 -6.62 34.74 35.47
C LEU A 12 -6.67 35.71 34.29
N GLN A 13 -5.88 35.41 33.26
CA GLN A 13 -5.81 36.24 32.08
C GLN A 13 -7.19 36.22 31.41
N GLU A 14 -7.82 37.39 31.26
CA GLU A 14 -9.09 37.47 30.53
C GLU A 14 -8.86 37.04 29.08
N VAL A 15 -9.64 36.05 28.63
CA VAL A 15 -9.57 35.51 27.26
C VAL A 15 -10.64 36.20 26.43
N ASP A 16 -10.28 36.65 25.23
CA ASP A 16 -11.23 37.20 24.27
C ASP A 16 -12.29 36.15 23.91
N ALA A 17 -13.54 36.56 23.70
CA ALA A 17 -14.61 35.67 23.27
C ALA A 17 -14.46 35.23 21.80
N ASN A 18 -13.67 35.97 21.00
CA ASN A 18 -13.48 35.76 19.57
C ASN A 18 -12.07 35.22 19.23
N ILE A 19 -11.69 34.09 19.83
CA ILE A 19 -10.40 33.45 19.54
C ILE A 19 -10.43 32.63 18.24
N SER A 20 -9.32 32.66 17.51
CA SER A 20 -9.08 31.79 16.37
C SER A 20 -8.31 30.55 16.84
N PHE A 21 -9.01 29.42 17.00
CA PHE A 21 -8.39 28.16 17.43
C PHE A 21 -7.18 27.74 16.58
N PRO A 22 -7.19 27.82 15.23
CA PRO A 22 -6.03 27.44 14.44
C PRO A 22 -4.78 28.27 14.75
N GLN A 23 -4.94 29.57 15.06
CA GLN A 23 -3.83 30.47 15.39
C GLN A 23 -3.32 30.23 16.82
N GLU A 24 -4.21 29.92 17.76
CA GLU A 24 -3.80 29.55 19.12
C GLU A 24 -3.06 28.20 19.14
N GLU A 25 -3.47 27.23 18.32
CA GLU A 25 -2.74 25.97 18.16
C GLU A 25 -1.30 26.19 17.71
N GLU A 26 -1.06 27.08 16.74
CA GLU A 26 0.30 27.42 16.28
C GLU A 26 1.15 28.03 17.40
N LYS A 27 0.56 28.90 18.24
CA LYS A 27 1.25 29.46 19.41
C LYS A 27 1.62 28.37 20.42
N VAL A 28 0.71 27.44 20.68
CA VAL A 28 0.94 26.30 21.58
C VAL A 28 2.02 25.37 21.01
N LEU A 29 2.01 25.09 19.71
CA LEU A 29 3.04 24.30 19.04
C LEU A 29 4.42 24.95 19.15
N ALA A 30 4.51 26.28 18.96
CA ALA A 30 5.75 27.03 19.14
C ALA A 30 6.25 26.94 20.59
N PHE A 31 5.36 27.11 21.57
CA PHE A 31 5.69 26.96 22.99
C PHE A 31 6.20 25.55 23.32
N TRP A 32 5.55 24.49 22.81
CA TRP A 32 6.01 23.12 23.01
C TRP A 32 7.39 22.86 22.40
N LYS A 33 7.69 23.49 21.26
CA LYS A 33 9.00 23.41 20.61
C LYS A 33 10.08 24.09 21.45
N ASP A 34 9.80 25.24 22.03
CA ASP A 34 10.76 26.00 22.86
C ASP A 34 11.16 25.23 24.13
N ILE A 35 10.22 24.51 24.75
CA ILE A 35 10.49 23.74 25.98
C ILE A 35 10.96 22.29 25.72
N ASP A 36 11.11 21.89 24.45
CA ASP A 36 11.31 20.50 24.02
C ASP A 36 10.36 19.53 24.75
N ALA A 37 9.05 19.87 24.71
CA ALA A 37 8.01 19.29 25.58
C ALA A 37 8.00 17.76 25.56
N PHE A 38 8.13 17.18 24.37
CA PHE A 38 8.15 15.73 24.19
C PHE A 38 9.32 15.08 24.94
N LYS A 39 10.56 15.53 24.72
CA LYS A 39 11.72 14.92 25.40
C LYS A 39 11.70 15.16 26.90
N THR A 40 11.22 16.33 27.33
CA THR A 40 11.01 16.63 28.75
C THR A 40 10.01 15.64 29.37
N SER A 41 8.90 15.35 28.70
CA SER A 41 7.91 14.37 29.18
C SER A 41 8.47 12.95 29.31
N VAL A 42 9.34 12.54 28.38
CA VAL A 42 10.03 11.24 28.40
C VAL A 42 11.01 11.18 29.58
N LYS A 43 11.82 12.23 29.78
CA LYS A 43 12.74 12.33 30.94
C LYS A 43 12.01 12.30 32.28
N MET A 44 10.87 12.97 32.39
CA MET A 44 10.01 12.94 33.59
C MET A 44 9.40 11.55 33.87
N SER A 45 9.52 10.61 32.93
CA SER A 45 9.05 9.24 33.05
C SER A 45 10.17 8.25 33.36
N GLU A 46 11.42 8.71 33.48
CA GLU A 46 12.55 7.89 33.90
C GLU A 46 12.26 7.24 35.27
N GLY A 47 12.53 5.93 35.39
CA GLY A 47 12.27 5.14 36.59
C GLY A 47 10.83 4.62 36.75
N LYS A 48 9.89 4.97 35.86
CA LYS A 48 8.55 4.38 35.84
C LYS A 48 8.52 3.08 35.02
N LYS A 49 7.42 2.33 35.13
CA LYS A 49 7.23 1.09 34.36
C LYS A 49 7.27 1.41 32.84
N PRO A 50 8.09 0.70 32.04
CA PRO A 50 8.17 0.95 30.61
C PRO A 50 6.87 0.56 29.92
N TYR A 51 6.49 1.35 28.92
CA TYR A 51 5.41 1.07 27.99
C TYR A 51 5.99 1.02 26.59
N SER A 52 5.79 -0.10 25.89
CA SER A 52 6.27 -0.29 24.53
C SER A 52 5.11 -0.14 23.55
N PHE A 53 5.24 0.81 22.64
CA PHE A 53 4.28 1.04 21.56
C PHE A 53 5.01 0.84 20.23
N TYR A 54 4.47 -0.01 19.37
CA TYR A 54 4.98 -0.22 18.01
C TYR A 54 4.08 0.53 17.05
N ASP A 55 4.66 1.52 16.37
CA ASP A 55 3.97 2.26 15.32
C ASP A 55 4.09 1.49 14.01
N GLY A 56 2.95 1.18 13.37
CA GLY A 56 2.96 0.58 12.04
C GLY A 56 3.38 1.63 11.02
N PRO A 57 4.41 1.38 10.19
CA PRO A 57 4.89 2.40 9.27
C PRO A 57 3.83 2.64 8.18
N PRO A 58 3.33 3.86 8.01
CA PRO A 58 2.41 4.17 6.92
C PRO A 58 3.14 4.02 5.57
N PHE A 59 2.49 3.36 4.62
CA PHE A 59 2.98 3.23 3.25
C PHE A 59 3.16 4.60 2.59
N ALA A 60 4.26 4.78 1.88
CA ALA A 60 4.53 5.95 1.06
C ALA A 60 3.68 5.95 -0.23
N THR A 61 2.34 5.93 -0.09
CA THR A 61 1.38 6.02 -1.20
C THR A 61 0.70 7.38 -1.22
N GLY A 62 1.19 8.30 -2.04
CA GLY A 62 0.69 9.68 -2.08
C GLY A 62 1.40 10.58 -1.07
N ARG A 63 0.74 11.62 -0.56
CA ARG A 63 1.40 12.71 0.21
C ARG A 63 1.99 12.31 1.57
N PHE A 64 1.84 11.06 1.99
CA PHE A 64 2.00 10.61 3.37
C PHE A 64 2.68 9.24 3.42
N GLY A 65 3.58 9.03 4.40
CA GLY A 65 4.18 7.73 4.67
C GLY A 65 5.71 7.71 4.60
N TRP A 66 6.31 6.70 5.22
CA TRP A 66 7.76 6.47 5.19
C TRP A 66 8.16 5.02 4.92
N ASP A 67 7.19 4.10 4.77
CA ASP A 67 7.53 2.73 4.34
C ASP A 67 7.96 2.73 2.87
N CYS A 68 9.13 2.13 2.64
CA CYS A 68 9.84 2.13 1.37
C CYS A 68 9.62 0.85 0.56
N HIS A 69 8.86 -0.13 1.06
CA HIS A 69 8.80 -1.47 0.46
C HIS A 69 7.50 -1.79 -0.28
N GLY A 70 7.65 -2.62 -1.31
CA GLY A 70 6.57 -3.35 -1.95
C GLY A 70 5.87 -2.62 -3.09
N LEU A 71 4.75 -3.20 -3.51
CA LEU A 71 3.92 -2.71 -4.60
C LEU A 71 3.47 -1.24 -4.45
N PRO A 72 3.14 -0.75 -3.25
CA PRO A 72 2.77 0.65 -3.02
C PRO A 72 3.69 1.69 -3.69
N ILE A 73 5.00 1.61 -3.45
CA ILE A 73 5.98 2.56 -3.98
C ILE A 73 6.24 2.31 -5.48
N GLU A 74 6.25 1.04 -5.90
CA GLU A 74 6.41 0.68 -7.32
C GLU A 74 5.30 1.29 -8.17
N PHE A 75 4.04 1.23 -7.71
CA PHE A 75 2.90 1.85 -8.39
C PHE A 75 3.01 3.37 -8.49
N GLU A 76 3.47 4.05 -7.43
CA GLU A 76 3.63 5.51 -7.47
C GLU A 76 4.72 5.94 -8.44
N ILE A 77 5.84 5.21 -8.49
CA ILE A 77 6.92 5.48 -9.44
C ILE A 77 6.49 5.19 -10.87
N GLU A 78 5.76 4.09 -11.09
CA GLU A 78 5.25 3.76 -12.40
C GLU A 78 4.33 4.88 -12.93
N LYS A 79 3.48 5.47 -12.09
CA LYS A 79 2.65 6.63 -12.48
C LYS A 79 3.52 7.84 -12.86
N ILE A 80 4.57 8.12 -12.09
CA ILE A 80 5.48 9.25 -12.36
C ILE A 80 6.22 9.04 -13.67
N LEU A 81 6.78 7.85 -13.90
CA LEU A 81 7.49 7.53 -15.13
C LEU A 81 6.58 7.59 -16.36
N LYS A 82 5.36 7.04 -16.27
CA LYS A 82 4.36 7.16 -17.35
C LYS A 82 4.04 8.61 -17.68
N ARG A 83 3.92 9.46 -16.66
CA ARG A 83 3.68 10.90 -16.86
C ARG A 83 4.85 11.59 -17.56
N GLU A 84 6.09 11.34 -17.10
CA GLU A 84 7.31 11.88 -17.74
C GLU A 84 7.43 11.41 -19.21
N MET A 85 7.02 10.17 -19.52
CA MET A 85 6.97 9.65 -20.89
C MET A 85 5.90 10.36 -21.76
N ILE A 86 4.70 10.59 -21.21
CA ILE A 86 3.64 11.33 -21.91
C ILE A 86 4.10 12.75 -22.27
N GLU A 87 4.77 13.42 -21.32
CA GLU A 87 5.27 14.78 -21.50
C GLU A 87 6.41 14.83 -22.52
N SER A 88 7.41 13.95 -22.40
CA SER A 88 8.57 13.91 -23.32
C SER A 88 8.20 13.54 -24.75
N GLN A 89 7.24 12.63 -24.94
CA GLN A 89 6.77 12.19 -26.26
C GLN A 89 5.62 13.04 -26.81
N LYS A 90 5.16 14.08 -26.07
CA LYS A 90 4.01 14.93 -26.42
C LYS A 90 2.78 14.13 -26.83
N LEU A 91 2.46 13.08 -26.06
CA LEU A 91 1.33 12.18 -26.34
C LEU A 91 -0.04 12.82 -26.03
N LEU A 92 -0.05 13.93 -25.31
CA LEU A 92 -1.22 14.76 -25.00
C LEU A 92 -0.93 16.21 -25.39
N SER A 93 -1.98 16.94 -25.81
CA SER A 93 -1.88 18.38 -26.02
C SER A 93 -1.67 19.11 -24.68
N GLU A 94 -1.10 20.31 -24.72
CA GLU A 94 -0.89 21.12 -23.50
C GLU A 94 -2.20 21.42 -22.75
N GLU A 95 -3.32 21.46 -23.46
CA GLU A 95 -4.64 21.69 -22.88
C GLU A 95 -5.19 20.43 -22.21
N ASP A 96 -4.99 19.26 -22.81
CA ASP A 96 -5.37 17.97 -22.21
C ASP A 96 -4.51 17.62 -21.00
N MET A 97 -3.26 18.08 -20.93
CA MET A 97 -2.39 17.90 -19.76
C MET A 97 -2.89 18.62 -18.51
N LYS A 98 -3.76 19.63 -18.65
CA LYS A 98 -4.41 20.31 -17.52
C LYS A 98 -5.60 19.53 -16.97
N ASP A 99 -6.15 18.62 -17.76
CA ASP A 99 -7.26 17.75 -17.37
C ASP A 99 -6.72 16.49 -16.69
N GLU A 100 -6.77 16.48 -15.35
CA GLU A 100 -6.25 15.38 -14.55
C GLU A 100 -6.94 14.03 -14.85
N GLN A 101 -8.21 14.06 -15.28
CA GLN A 101 -8.94 12.85 -15.61
C GLN A 101 -8.39 12.21 -16.89
N LYS A 102 -8.16 13.01 -17.94
CA LYS A 102 -7.55 12.52 -19.19
C LYS A 102 -6.14 11.99 -18.98
N VAL A 103 -5.35 12.67 -18.15
CA VAL A 103 -4.00 12.21 -17.80
C VAL A 103 -4.06 10.86 -17.09
N LYS A 104 -4.97 10.68 -16.12
CA LYS A 104 -5.16 9.40 -15.42
C LYS A 104 -5.59 8.28 -16.34
N GLU A 105 -6.54 8.53 -17.25
CA GLU A 105 -6.99 7.56 -18.25
C GLU A 105 -5.84 7.16 -19.19
N LYS A 106 -5.01 8.12 -19.61
CA LYS A 106 -3.86 7.85 -20.46
C LYS A 106 -2.82 7.00 -19.73
N ILE A 107 -2.49 7.34 -18.49
CA ILE A 107 -1.58 6.58 -17.64
C ILE A 107 -2.11 5.14 -17.44
N ALA A 108 -3.41 4.97 -17.22
CA ALA A 108 -4.04 3.66 -17.06
C ALA A 108 -3.99 2.82 -18.33
N SER A 109 -4.03 3.44 -19.52
CA SER A 109 -3.90 2.76 -20.81
C SER A 109 -2.46 2.30 -21.11
N MET A 110 -1.48 2.93 -20.47
CA MET A 110 -0.07 2.62 -20.66
C MET A 110 0.37 1.51 -19.72
N THR A 111 1.17 0.57 -20.22
CA THR A 111 1.82 -0.47 -19.43
C THR A 111 3.32 -0.28 -19.52
N LEU A 112 4.02 -0.17 -18.38
CA LEU A 112 5.48 -0.26 -18.39
C LEU A 112 5.88 -1.72 -18.43
N SER A 113 6.79 -2.06 -19.34
CA SER A 113 7.41 -3.37 -19.33
C SER A 113 8.66 -3.36 -18.45
N ARG A 114 9.07 -4.55 -17.99
CA ARG A 114 10.36 -4.72 -17.31
C ARG A 114 11.55 -4.23 -18.15
N ALA A 115 11.48 -4.37 -19.47
CA ALA A 115 12.53 -3.90 -20.37
C ALA A 115 12.67 -2.38 -20.32
N ASP A 116 11.57 -1.63 -20.13
CA ASP A 116 11.60 -0.18 -20.01
C ASP A 116 12.31 0.26 -18.73
N ILE A 117 12.10 -0.47 -17.62
CA ILE A 117 12.79 -0.22 -16.34
C ILE A 117 14.28 -0.55 -16.44
N GLU A 118 14.63 -1.65 -17.10
CA GLU A 118 16.03 -2.03 -17.34
C GLU A 118 16.75 -1.00 -18.23
N ASN A 119 16.08 -0.48 -19.26
CA ASN A 119 16.58 0.60 -20.11
C ASN A 119 16.71 1.94 -19.34
N TYR A 120 15.75 2.23 -18.45
CA TYR A 120 15.82 3.37 -17.55
C TYR A 120 17.00 3.26 -16.58
N GLY A 121 17.40 2.03 -16.23
CA GLY A 121 18.54 1.72 -15.37
C GLY A 121 18.13 1.57 -13.92
N ILE A 122 18.42 0.40 -13.34
CA ILE A 122 17.99 0.01 -11.98
C ILE A 122 18.50 0.99 -10.92
N ALA A 123 19.74 1.48 -11.05
CA ALA A 123 20.31 2.43 -10.09
C ALA A 123 19.52 3.75 -10.06
N ARG A 124 19.19 4.31 -11.25
CA ARG A 124 18.39 5.54 -11.36
C ARG A 124 16.97 5.33 -10.89
N TYR A 125 16.40 4.16 -11.17
CA TYR A 125 15.08 3.78 -10.67
C TYR A 125 15.06 3.79 -9.13
N ASN A 126 16.02 3.11 -8.49
CA ASN A 126 16.13 3.05 -7.04
C ASN A 126 16.36 4.42 -6.39
N GLU A 127 17.22 5.26 -6.98
CA GLU A 127 17.44 6.63 -6.51
C GLU A 127 16.15 7.46 -6.60
N LYS A 128 15.37 7.29 -7.68
CA LYS A 128 14.05 7.91 -7.79
C LYS A 128 13.10 7.40 -6.71
N CYS A 129 13.07 6.09 -6.43
CA CYS A 129 12.29 5.53 -5.33
C CYS A 129 12.60 6.23 -4.01
N GLU A 130 13.88 6.29 -3.66
CA GLU A 130 14.36 6.87 -2.41
C GLU A 130 13.98 8.35 -2.32
N SER A 131 14.17 9.11 -3.40
CA SER A 131 13.85 10.55 -3.44
C SER A 131 12.38 10.84 -3.14
N ILE A 132 11.47 9.98 -3.61
CA ILE A 132 10.02 10.13 -3.41
C ILE A 132 9.66 9.82 -1.97
N VAL A 133 10.20 8.73 -1.42
CA VAL A 133 9.93 8.36 -0.02
C VAL A 133 10.47 9.42 0.94
N MET A 134 11.67 9.95 0.68
CA MET A 134 12.25 11.02 1.49
C MET A 134 11.40 12.31 1.44
N LYS A 135 10.82 12.62 0.28
CA LYS A 135 9.88 13.74 0.14
C LYS A 135 8.62 13.51 0.98
N TYR A 136 7.96 12.36 0.86
CA TYR A 136 6.74 12.07 1.61
C TYR A 136 6.97 11.96 3.12
N ALA A 137 8.14 11.48 3.55
CA ALA A 137 8.53 11.49 4.95
C ALA A 137 8.62 12.93 5.51
N SER A 138 9.17 13.86 4.73
CA SER A 138 9.24 15.28 5.13
C SER A 138 7.85 15.93 5.18
N ASP A 139 7.00 15.70 4.18
CA ASP A 139 5.63 16.21 4.15
C ASP A 139 4.81 15.65 5.34
N TRP A 140 5.07 14.39 5.70
CA TRP A 140 4.43 13.74 6.84
C TRP A 140 4.86 14.33 8.19
N GLU A 141 6.15 14.66 8.35
CA GLU A 141 6.65 15.31 9.57
C GLU A 141 5.92 16.64 9.84
N GLU A 142 5.71 17.46 8.81
CA GLU A 142 4.98 18.73 8.93
C GLU A 142 3.55 18.53 9.43
N ILE A 143 2.84 17.55 8.86
CA ILE A 143 1.43 17.29 9.19
C ILE A 143 1.26 16.67 10.56
N ILE A 144 2.12 15.72 10.93
CA ILE A 144 2.09 15.11 12.26
C ILE A 144 2.44 16.13 13.34
N THR A 145 3.39 17.02 13.06
CA THR A 145 3.70 18.16 13.93
C THR A 145 2.49 19.07 14.06
N ARG A 146 1.79 19.37 12.96
CA ARG A 146 0.57 20.21 12.98
C ARG A 146 -0.59 19.56 13.72
N LEU A 147 -0.72 18.24 13.66
CA LEU A 147 -1.71 17.45 14.40
C LEU A 147 -1.41 17.40 15.91
N GLY A 148 -0.18 17.70 16.32
CA GLY A 148 0.26 17.65 17.72
C GLY A 148 0.56 16.23 18.20
N ARG A 149 0.79 15.27 17.30
CA ARG A 149 1.20 13.91 17.69
C ARG A 149 2.70 13.93 18.00
N TRP A 150 3.03 13.67 19.27
CA TRP A 150 4.42 13.60 19.72
C TRP A 150 5.07 12.27 19.34
N ILE A 151 6.02 12.33 18.41
CA ILE A 151 6.83 11.20 17.94
C ILE A 151 8.25 11.70 17.63
N ASP A 152 9.24 10.83 17.74
CA ASP A 152 10.62 11.16 17.40
C ASP A 152 10.88 10.96 15.90
N PHE A 153 11.02 12.06 15.15
CA PHE A 153 11.39 12.04 13.73
C PHE A 153 12.89 11.98 13.49
N LYS A 154 13.73 12.26 14.51
CA LYS A 154 15.20 12.26 14.34
C LYS A 154 15.79 10.86 14.42
N ASN A 155 15.22 10.02 15.28
CA ASN A 155 15.57 8.60 15.41
C ASN A 155 14.50 7.72 14.77
N ASP A 156 14.05 8.10 13.57
CA ASP A 156 13.08 7.29 12.85
C ASP A 156 13.71 5.98 12.36
N TYR A 157 12.86 5.00 12.10
CA TYR A 157 13.28 3.79 11.40
C TYR A 157 12.69 3.85 9.99
N LYS A 158 13.57 3.79 9.00
CA LYS A 158 13.18 3.59 7.61
C LYS A 158 13.54 2.18 7.21
N THR A 159 12.67 1.54 6.46
CA THR A 159 12.83 0.14 6.11
C THR A 159 13.96 -0.08 5.07
N MET A 160 14.45 1.00 4.45
CA MET A 160 15.65 1.04 3.62
C MET A 160 16.97 1.27 4.39
N ASN A 161 16.92 1.55 5.70
CA ASN A 161 18.15 1.77 6.48
C ASN A 161 18.96 0.46 6.56
N PHE A 162 20.29 0.57 6.45
CA PHE A 162 21.19 -0.59 6.46
C PHE A 162 21.02 -1.50 7.69
N SER A 163 20.86 -0.92 8.88
CA SER A 163 20.64 -1.69 10.12
C SER A 163 19.32 -2.47 10.13
N PHE A 164 18.28 -1.92 9.51
CA PHE A 164 16.98 -2.59 9.36
C PHE A 164 17.10 -3.76 8.38
N MET A 165 17.71 -3.53 7.21
CA MET A 165 17.94 -4.56 6.19
C MET A 165 18.82 -5.70 6.73
N GLU A 166 19.87 -5.39 7.50
CA GLU A 166 20.73 -6.38 8.15
C GLU A 166 19.94 -7.25 9.14
N SER A 167 19.04 -6.62 9.91
CA SER A 167 18.15 -7.35 10.83
C SER A 167 17.21 -8.29 10.08
N VAL A 168 16.65 -7.86 8.93
CA VAL A 168 15.83 -8.72 8.06
C VAL A 168 16.64 -9.90 7.51
N TRP A 169 17.87 -9.66 7.06
CA TRP A 169 18.78 -10.72 6.59
C TRP A 169 19.11 -11.72 7.70
N TRP A 170 19.34 -11.24 8.92
CA TRP A 170 19.56 -12.10 10.07
C TRP A 170 18.34 -12.98 10.35
N VAL A 171 17.12 -12.41 10.38
CA VAL A 171 15.88 -13.18 10.57
C VAL A 171 15.71 -14.22 9.46
N PHE A 172 15.91 -13.84 8.20
CA PHE A 172 15.81 -14.75 7.07
C PHE A 172 16.82 -15.91 7.19
N LYS A 173 18.06 -15.62 7.60
CA LYS A 173 19.06 -16.65 7.87
C LYS A 173 18.62 -17.59 8.99
N GLN A 174 18.04 -17.09 10.08
CA GLN A 174 17.52 -17.95 11.15
C GLN A 174 16.40 -18.88 10.67
N LEU A 175 15.52 -18.41 9.77
CA LEU A 175 14.47 -19.25 9.18
C LEU A 175 15.04 -20.29 8.21
N TRP A 176 16.07 -19.90 7.45
CA TRP A 176 16.81 -20.80 6.57
C TRP A 176 17.50 -21.92 7.35
N ASP A 177 18.26 -21.58 8.40
CA ASP A 177 18.97 -22.55 9.24
C ASP A 177 18.01 -23.53 9.94
N LYS A 178 16.77 -23.11 10.19
CA LYS A 178 15.69 -23.96 10.74
C LYS A 178 14.97 -24.82 9.68
N GLY A 179 15.32 -24.69 8.40
CA GLY A 179 14.66 -25.42 7.30
C GLY A 179 13.23 -24.96 7.00
N LEU A 180 12.85 -23.74 7.41
CA LEU A 180 11.50 -23.19 7.18
C LEU A 180 11.37 -22.46 5.84
N VAL A 181 12.48 -22.27 5.11
CA VAL A 181 12.52 -21.60 3.81
C VAL A 181 12.81 -22.63 2.73
N TYR A 182 12.02 -22.62 1.66
CA TYR A 182 12.20 -23.49 0.50
C TYR A 182 11.83 -22.77 -0.79
N LYS A 183 12.39 -23.24 -1.90
CA LYS A 183 11.99 -22.84 -3.26
C LYS A 183 11.11 -23.92 -3.86
N GLY A 184 9.94 -23.55 -4.37
CA GLY A 184 9.01 -24.49 -5.00
C GLY A 184 8.27 -23.85 -6.17
N VAL A 185 7.86 -24.69 -7.12
CA VAL A 185 6.97 -24.28 -8.22
C VAL A 185 5.54 -24.55 -7.77
N ARG A 186 4.73 -23.50 -7.67
CA ARG A 186 3.33 -23.56 -7.23
C ARG A 186 2.47 -22.65 -8.10
N VAL A 187 1.20 -23.01 -8.25
CA VAL A 187 0.20 -22.10 -8.80
C VAL A 187 -0.07 -21.03 -7.75
N MET A 188 0.29 -19.79 -8.06
CA MET A 188 0.16 -18.63 -7.19
C MET A 188 -0.60 -17.54 -7.94
N PRO A 189 -1.35 -16.67 -7.24
CA PRO A 189 -1.87 -15.45 -7.84
C PRO A 189 -0.73 -14.61 -8.42
N TYR A 190 -0.91 -14.06 -9.62
CA TYR A 190 0.13 -13.34 -10.33
C TYR A 190 -0.42 -12.03 -10.89
N SER A 191 0.25 -10.92 -10.60
CA SER A 191 -0.10 -9.61 -11.15
C SER A 191 0.58 -9.43 -12.50
N THR A 192 -0.21 -9.24 -13.56
CA THR A 192 0.33 -8.94 -14.90
C THR A 192 0.88 -7.52 -15.00
N GLY A 193 0.35 -6.57 -14.21
CA GLY A 193 0.83 -5.19 -14.18
C GLY A 193 2.21 -5.07 -13.54
N CYS A 194 2.40 -5.68 -12.36
CA CYS A 194 3.67 -5.63 -11.63
C CYS A 194 4.63 -6.77 -12.00
N THR A 195 4.21 -7.69 -12.86
CA THR A 195 4.99 -8.87 -13.30
C THR A 195 5.59 -9.69 -12.15
N THR A 196 4.82 -9.87 -11.08
CA THR A 196 5.27 -10.52 -9.84
C THR A 196 4.16 -11.37 -9.20
N PRO A 197 4.49 -12.51 -8.56
CA PRO A 197 3.54 -13.28 -7.77
C PRO A 197 3.09 -12.49 -6.53
N LEU A 198 1.83 -12.67 -6.15
CA LEU A 198 1.23 -12.05 -4.97
C LEU A 198 1.02 -13.07 -3.85
N SER A 199 1.06 -12.60 -2.62
CA SER A 199 0.67 -13.35 -1.44
C SER A 199 -0.86 -13.45 -1.33
N ASN A 200 -1.34 -14.45 -0.59
CA ASN A 200 -2.77 -14.65 -0.36
C ASN A 200 -3.44 -13.43 0.30
N PHE A 201 -2.73 -12.73 1.18
CA PHE A 201 -3.26 -11.56 1.89
C PHE A 201 -3.38 -10.33 0.98
N GLU A 202 -2.49 -10.17 0.00
CA GLU A 202 -2.57 -9.07 -0.98
C GLU A 202 -3.77 -9.24 -1.91
N VAL A 203 -4.03 -10.48 -2.37
CA VAL A 203 -5.19 -10.76 -3.24
C VAL A 203 -6.51 -10.54 -2.51
N ALA A 204 -6.56 -10.92 -1.23
CA ALA A 204 -7.76 -10.78 -0.41
C ALA A 204 -8.23 -9.32 -0.27
N GLN A 205 -7.32 -8.35 -0.39
CA GLN A 205 -7.65 -6.93 -0.31
C GLN A 205 -8.19 -6.34 -1.63
N GLY A 206 -8.05 -7.06 -2.75
CA GLY A 206 -8.26 -6.53 -4.10
C GLY A 206 -9.52 -7.01 -4.83
N TYR A 207 -10.44 -7.71 -4.16
CA TYR A 207 -11.64 -8.25 -4.81
C TYR A 207 -12.54 -7.14 -5.36
N LYS A 208 -12.95 -7.31 -6.63
CA LYS A 208 -13.89 -6.44 -7.33
C LYS A 208 -14.84 -7.30 -8.15
N ASP A 209 -16.11 -6.90 -8.19
CA ASP A 209 -17.09 -7.52 -9.07
C ASP A 209 -16.79 -7.12 -10.51
N VAL A 210 -16.60 -8.13 -11.38
CA VAL A 210 -16.32 -7.95 -12.81
C VAL A 210 -17.34 -8.73 -13.63
N GLN A 211 -17.69 -8.19 -14.80
CA GLN A 211 -18.57 -8.88 -15.74
C GLN A 211 -17.73 -9.74 -16.67
N ASP A 212 -17.78 -11.05 -16.45
CA ASP A 212 -17.13 -12.03 -17.33
C ASP A 212 -18.14 -12.73 -18.25
N THR A 213 -17.71 -13.05 -19.46
CA THR A 213 -18.53 -13.80 -20.42
C THR A 213 -18.57 -15.27 -20.05
N ALA A 214 -19.74 -15.77 -19.63
CA ALA A 214 -19.95 -17.19 -19.40
C ALA A 214 -20.39 -17.87 -20.71
N ILE A 215 -19.50 -18.70 -21.28
CA ILE A 215 -19.81 -19.55 -22.45
C ILE A 215 -19.91 -21.01 -22.05
N THR A 216 -20.83 -21.72 -22.70
CA THR A 216 -21.05 -23.16 -22.48
C THR A 216 -20.63 -23.92 -23.73
N VAL A 217 -19.61 -24.77 -23.63
CA VAL A 217 -19.05 -25.53 -24.76
C VAL A 217 -19.31 -27.02 -24.56
N ALA A 218 -19.88 -27.68 -25.57
CA ALA A 218 -20.08 -29.12 -25.59
C ALA A 218 -18.81 -29.82 -26.11
N PHE A 219 -18.31 -30.80 -25.35
CA PHE A 219 -17.23 -31.67 -25.81
C PHE A 219 -17.79 -33.05 -26.20
N PRO A 220 -17.56 -33.51 -27.45
CA PRO A 220 -17.92 -34.87 -27.85
C PRO A 220 -17.02 -35.88 -27.16
N ILE A 221 -17.62 -36.96 -26.65
CA ILE A 221 -16.85 -38.05 -26.03
C ILE A 221 -16.29 -38.95 -27.14
N ILE A 222 -14.97 -39.10 -27.16
CA ILE A 222 -14.31 -40.10 -28.00
C ILE A 222 -14.24 -41.40 -27.18
N THR A 223 -15.23 -42.28 -27.36
CA THR A 223 -15.26 -43.60 -26.70
C THR A 223 -15.75 -44.69 -27.62
N ASN A 224 -15.26 -45.91 -27.40
CA ASN A 224 -15.72 -47.12 -28.07
C ASN A 224 -16.93 -47.76 -27.36
N ASP A 225 -17.37 -47.21 -26.24
CA ASP A 225 -18.51 -47.67 -25.46
C ASP A 225 -19.81 -47.05 -25.96
N GLU A 226 -20.71 -47.86 -26.52
CA GLU A 226 -21.97 -47.38 -27.11
C GLU A 226 -22.88 -46.65 -26.13
N ARG A 227 -22.74 -46.91 -24.83
CA ARG A 227 -23.55 -46.30 -23.77
C ARG A 227 -23.36 -44.78 -23.67
N PHE A 228 -22.27 -44.26 -24.21
CA PHE A 228 -21.86 -42.85 -24.06
C PHE A 228 -21.66 -42.13 -25.40
N LYS A 229 -22.04 -42.74 -26.54
CA LYS A 229 -21.89 -42.13 -27.88
C LYS A 229 -22.67 -40.83 -28.05
N ASP A 230 -23.81 -40.67 -27.37
CA ASP A 230 -24.69 -39.50 -27.47
C ASP A 230 -24.58 -38.53 -26.27
N THR A 231 -23.59 -38.74 -25.39
CA THR A 231 -23.36 -37.86 -24.24
C THR A 231 -22.30 -36.81 -24.57
N SER A 232 -22.62 -35.54 -24.32
CA SER A 232 -21.67 -34.44 -24.33
C SER A 232 -21.53 -33.87 -22.92
N PHE A 233 -20.30 -33.56 -22.53
CA PHE A 233 -20.00 -32.88 -21.28
C PHE A 233 -19.77 -31.39 -21.53
N TRP A 234 -20.19 -30.56 -20.58
CA TRP A 234 -20.12 -29.10 -20.64
C TRP A 234 -18.98 -28.60 -19.76
N LEU A 235 -17.99 -27.91 -20.34
CA LEU A 235 -16.78 -27.46 -19.62
C LEU A 235 -16.31 -26.09 -20.10
N GLY A 236 -15.52 -25.41 -19.26
CA GLY A 236 -14.80 -24.17 -19.59
C GLY A 236 -13.48 -24.37 -20.38
N PRO A 237 -12.68 -23.31 -20.61
CA PRO A 237 -11.60 -23.33 -21.60
C PRO A 237 -10.22 -23.91 -21.17
N LEU A 238 -10.01 -24.39 -19.94
CA LEU A 238 -8.70 -24.90 -19.48
C LEU A 238 -8.84 -26.27 -18.79
N HIS A 239 -8.66 -27.37 -19.52
CA HIS A 239 -8.90 -28.73 -18.99
C HIS A 239 -7.73 -29.69 -19.25
N HIS A 240 -7.19 -30.25 -18.16
CA HIS A 240 -6.32 -31.44 -18.15
C HIS A 240 -7.01 -32.66 -17.48
N GLY A 241 -8.26 -32.52 -17.04
CA GLY A 241 -9.04 -33.59 -16.40
C GLY A 241 -10.51 -33.20 -16.19
N LEU A 242 -11.37 -34.21 -16.08
CA LEU A 242 -12.79 -34.06 -15.75
C LEU A 242 -12.97 -34.19 -14.23
N CYS A 243 -13.50 -33.15 -13.58
CA CYS A 243 -13.90 -33.23 -12.17
C CYS A 243 -15.38 -33.62 -12.10
N GLN A 244 -15.68 -34.89 -11.84
CA GLN A 244 -17.04 -35.36 -11.65
C GLN A 244 -17.43 -35.21 -10.18
N VAL A 245 -18.24 -34.20 -9.87
CA VAL A 245 -19.06 -34.19 -8.65
C VAL A 245 -20.37 -34.85 -9.03
N THR A 246 -20.66 -36.03 -8.50
CA THR A 246 -21.86 -36.81 -8.84
C THR A 246 -23.12 -36.13 -8.29
N TRP A 247 -23.62 -35.13 -9.00
CA TRP A 247 -25.01 -34.71 -8.92
C TRP A 247 -25.75 -35.40 -10.07
N LEU A 248 -26.41 -36.51 -9.75
CA LEU A 248 -27.28 -37.23 -10.67
C LEU A 248 -28.50 -36.33 -10.97
N SER A 249 -28.42 -35.49 -12.00
CA SER A 249 -29.59 -34.85 -12.57
C SER A 249 -29.87 -35.51 -13.92
N VAL A 250 -30.76 -36.51 -13.88
CA VAL A 250 -31.27 -37.19 -15.07
C VAL A 250 -32.20 -36.22 -15.78
N SER A 251 -31.73 -35.58 -16.86
CA SER A 251 -32.62 -34.91 -17.79
C SER A 251 -33.20 -35.96 -18.74
N MET A 252 -34.45 -36.37 -18.50
CA MET A 252 -35.23 -37.15 -19.46
C MET A 252 -35.47 -36.28 -20.70
N LYS A 253 -34.83 -36.62 -21.82
CA LYS A 253 -35.25 -36.13 -23.13
C LYS A 253 -36.64 -36.70 -23.40
N THR A 254 -37.67 -35.85 -23.38
CA THR A 254 -38.95 -36.14 -24.00
C THR A 254 -38.72 -36.33 -25.49
N LEU A 255 -38.91 -37.57 -25.97
CA LEU A 255 -39.11 -37.83 -27.40
C LEU A 255 -40.42 -37.14 -27.81
N THR A 256 -40.32 -36.10 -28.63
CA THR A 256 -41.42 -35.73 -29.53
C THR A 256 -41.28 -36.55 -30.81
N MET A 257 -42.33 -37.33 -31.11
CA MET A 257 -42.57 -37.92 -32.43
C MET A 257 -42.74 -36.85 -33.50
#